data_AF-A0A8T4ZKQ2-F1
#
_entry.id   AF-A0A8T4ZKQ2-F1
#
_cell.length_a   1.000
_cell.length_b   1.000
_cell.length_c   1.000
_cell.angle_alpha   90.00
_cell.angle_beta   90.00
_cell.angle_gamma   90.00
#
_symmetry.space_group_name_H-M   'P 1'
#
loop_
_entity.id
_entity.type
_entity.pdbx_description
1 polymer ?
#
loop_
_entity_poly.entity_id
_entity_poly.type
_entity_poly.pdbx_seq_one_letter_code
_entity_poly.pdbx_strand_id
1 'polypeptide(L)'
;MEAKVEYDLSKVLLLVMLASTVIYVGVSSYMTSTRGSTGPVCIASRYVGTTSTYYTPERLGIMEIEEYGNGSTLFVTFESRILSLPANNPVFKYKDAFYQINIPSAIFLPGRSKPIPIQPILIGGLLVAMGWLITLVVFLKKQKGEQTDDAEHSQSIAQNG
;
A
#
# COMPACT_ATOMS: atom_id res chain seq x y z
N MET A 1 38.45 -23.79 21.92
CA MET A 1 37.98 -24.20 20.58
C MET A 1 36.89 -23.22 20.19
N GLU A 2 37.23 -22.18 19.43
CA GLU A 2 36.24 -21.25 18.87
C GLU A 2 35.84 -21.78 17.49
N ALA A 3 34.60 -22.25 17.37
CA ALA A 3 34.05 -22.61 16.07
C ALA A 3 33.80 -21.32 15.28
N LYS A 4 34.69 -21.02 14.33
CA LYS A 4 34.42 -20.00 13.30
C LYS A 4 33.30 -20.53 12.42
N VAL A 5 32.09 -20.02 12.62
CA VAL A 5 30.99 -20.23 11.68
C VAL A 5 31.25 -19.37 10.47
N GLU A 6 31.82 -19.97 9.44
CA GLU A 6 32.04 -19.32 8.15
C GLU A 6 30.72 -19.27 7.40
N TYR A 7 30.03 -18.13 7.49
CA TYR A 7 28.80 -17.92 6.75
C TYR A 7 29.14 -17.63 5.30
N ASP A 8 28.69 -18.51 4.42
CA ASP A 8 28.73 -18.29 2.98
C ASP A 8 27.91 -17.04 2.64
N LEU A 9 28.60 -15.96 2.28
CA LEU A 9 28.05 -14.64 1.98
C LEU A 9 26.85 -14.71 1.03
N SER A 10 26.89 -15.67 0.08
CA SER A 10 25.81 -15.92 -0.87
C SER A 10 24.51 -16.38 -0.21
N LYS A 11 24.60 -17.25 0.80
CA LYS A 11 23.44 -17.77 1.56
C LYS A 11 22.81 -16.67 2.41
N VAL A 12 23.64 -15.83 3.03
CA VAL A 12 23.18 -14.68 3.83
C VAL A 12 22.46 -13.68 2.94
N LEU A 13 23.02 -13.33 1.77
CA LEU A 13 22.39 -12.45 0.80
C LEU A 13 21.02 -12.97 0.34
N LEU A 14 20.95 -14.28 0.05
CA LEU A 14 19.71 -14.90 -0.42
C LEU A 14 18.61 -14.88 0.66
N LEU A 15 18.97 -15.14 1.92
CA LEU A 15 18.03 -15.05 3.05
C LEU A 15 17.53 -13.63 3.28
N VAL A 16 18.43 -12.63 3.23
CA VAL A 16 18.07 -11.22 3.40
C VAL A 16 17.15 -10.75 2.28
N MET A 17 17.43 -11.14 1.03
CA MET A 17 16.59 -10.79 -0.11
C MET A 17 15.22 -11.45 -0.08
N LEU A 18 15.15 -12.70 0.40
CA LEU A 18 13.88 -13.39 0.54
C LEU A 18 13.01 -12.73 1.62
N ALA A 19 13.59 -12.39 2.77
CA ALA A 19 12.91 -11.66 3.83
C ALA A 19 12.42 -10.27 3.36
N SER A 20 13.26 -9.51 2.67
CA SER A 20 12.88 -8.18 2.17
C SER A 20 11.77 -8.25 1.12
N THR A 21 11.78 -9.26 0.25
CA THR A 21 10.72 -9.49 -0.74
C THR A 21 9.39 -9.80 -0.06
N VAL A 22 9.37 -10.69 0.95
CA VAL A 22 8.14 -11.03 1.69
C VAL A 22 7.58 -9.81 2.42
N ILE A 23 8.44 -9.01 3.07
CA ILE A 23 8.03 -7.77 3.73
C ILE A 23 7.45 -6.79 2.71
N TYR A 24 8.12 -6.59 1.58
CA TYR A 24 7.66 -5.68 0.52
C TYR A 24 6.29 -6.08 -0.05
N VAL A 25 6.10 -7.37 -0.36
CA VAL A 25 4.81 -7.89 -0.85
C VAL A 25 3.74 -7.71 0.22
N GLY A 26 4.02 -8.06 1.47
CA GLY A 26 3.07 -7.92 2.58
C GLY A 26 2.63 -6.46 2.80
N VAL A 27 3.58 -5.52 2.82
CA VAL A 27 3.29 -4.08 2.97
C VAL A 27 2.51 -3.53 1.77
N SER A 28 2.90 -3.93 0.56
CA SER A 28 2.21 -3.51 -0.67
C SER A 28 0.77 -4.00 -0.68
N SER A 29 0.54 -5.28 -0.36
CA SER A 29 -0.80 -5.86 -0.25
C SER A 29 -1.63 -5.18 0.84
N TYR A 30 -1.06 -4.95 2.03
CA TYR A 30 -1.75 -4.26 3.12
C TYR A 30 -2.18 -2.84 2.71
N MET A 31 -1.30 -2.08 2.06
CA MET A 31 -1.58 -0.73 1.56
C MET A 31 -2.69 -0.73 0.50
N THR A 32 -2.73 -1.75 -0.36
CA THR A 32 -3.81 -1.90 -1.34
C THR A 32 -5.15 -2.29 -0.70
N SER A 33 -5.15 -3.14 0.33
CA SER A 33 -6.38 -3.59 0.99
C SER A 33 -6.99 -2.56 1.93
N THR A 34 -6.18 -1.76 2.63
CA THR A 34 -6.68 -0.76 3.59
C THR A 34 -7.31 0.49 2.95
N ARG A 35 -7.18 0.68 1.64
CA ARG A 35 -7.74 1.84 0.92
C ARG A 35 -9.02 1.55 0.13
N GLY A 36 -9.56 0.34 0.25
CA GLY A 36 -10.92 0.05 -0.18
C GLY A 36 -11.92 0.69 0.77
N SER A 37 -12.29 1.95 0.52
CA SER A 37 -13.45 2.56 1.15
C SER A 37 -14.69 1.76 0.72
N THR A 38 -15.16 0.85 1.58
CA THR A 38 -16.30 -0.06 1.33
C THR A 38 -17.63 0.52 1.83
N GLY A 39 -17.61 1.80 2.23
CA GLY A 39 -18.80 2.51 2.69
C GLY A 39 -19.69 2.96 1.54
N PRO A 40 -21.01 3.12 1.77
CA PRO A 40 -21.86 3.80 0.81
C PRO A 40 -21.39 5.25 0.65
N VAL A 41 -21.35 5.72 -0.60
CA VAL A 41 -20.98 7.09 -0.94
C VAL A 41 -22.25 7.87 -1.25
N CYS A 42 -22.44 9.02 -0.61
CA CYS A 42 -23.51 9.94 -0.93
C CYS A 42 -22.94 11.28 -1.41
N ILE A 43 -23.79 12.05 -2.08
CA ILE A 43 -23.45 13.41 -2.48
C ILE A 43 -24.02 14.37 -1.45
N ALA A 44 -23.19 15.28 -0.95
CA ALA A 44 -23.64 16.43 -0.18
C ALA A 44 -23.45 17.72 -0.98
N SER A 45 -24.49 18.54 -1.04
CA SER A 45 -24.47 19.83 -1.74
C SER A 45 -24.39 20.96 -0.73
N ARG A 46 -23.78 22.08 -1.11
CA ARG A 46 -23.76 23.28 -0.26
C ARG A 46 -25.19 23.69 0.11
N TYR A 47 -25.45 23.81 1.40
CA TYR A 47 -26.74 24.25 1.92
C TYR A 47 -26.83 25.77 1.90
N VAL A 48 -27.80 26.30 1.16
CA VAL A 48 -28.06 27.74 1.05
C VAL A 48 -29.36 28.03 1.80
N GLY A 49 -29.26 28.13 3.12
CA GLY A 49 -30.39 28.39 4.00
C GLY A 49 -29.96 28.62 5.45
N THR A 50 -30.89 29.06 6.29
CA THR A 50 -30.69 29.15 7.73
C THR A 50 -31.07 27.84 8.39
N THR A 51 -30.09 27.09 8.91
CA THR A 51 -30.36 25.91 9.74
C THR A 51 -30.13 26.23 11.22
N SER A 52 -31.09 25.87 12.08
CA SER A 52 -30.93 25.92 13.54
C SER A 52 -30.18 24.70 14.08
N THR A 53 -30.14 23.61 13.31
CA THR A 53 -29.56 22.33 13.71
C THR A 53 -28.59 21.85 12.65
N TYR A 54 -27.34 21.62 13.05
CA TYR A 54 -26.32 21.00 12.21
C TYR A 54 -25.55 19.95 13.01
N TYR A 55 -25.01 18.97 12.28
CA TYR A 55 -24.22 17.89 12.85
C TYR A 55 -22.74 18.07 12.49
N THR A 56 -21.87 17.41 13.25
CA THR A 56 -20.48 17.20 12.80
C THR A 56 -20.43 15.98 11.88
N PRO A 57 -19.45 15.89 10.97
CA PRO A 57 -19.30 14.72 10.10
C PRO A 57 -19.27 13.39 10.86
N GLU A 58 -18.57 13.36 11.99
CA GLU A 58 -18.38 12.15 12.80
C GLU A 58 -19.70 11.69 13.45
N ARG A 59 -20.56 12.64 13.87
CA ARG A 59 -21.89 12.33 14.40
C ARG A 59 -22.82 11.71 13.36
N LEU A 60 -22.56 11.97 12.08
CA LEU A 60 -23.29 11.37 10.97
C LEU A 60 -22.65 10.06 10.48
N GLY A 61 -21.56 9.61 11.10
CA GLY A 61 -20.82 8.42 10.66
C GLY A 61 -20.06 8.62 9.36
N ILE A 62 -19.77 9.87 8.97
CA ILE A 62 -18.96 10.19 7.79
C ILE A 62 -17.50 9.90 8.13
N MET A 63 -16.91 8.94 7.43
CA MET A 63 -15.49 8.57 7.57
C MET A 63 -14.59 9.40 6.66
N GLU A 64 -15.11 9.82 5.51
CA GLU A 64 -14.33 10.48 4.47
C GLU A 64 -15.16 11.52 3.74
N ILE A 65 -14.53 12.66 3.46
CA ILE A 65 -15.12 13.77 2.70
C ILE A 65 -14.15 14.10 1.57
N GLU A 66 -14.63 14.01 0.34
CA GLU A 66 -13.89 14.44 -0.84
C GLU A 66 -14.58 15.67 -1.46
N GLU A 67 -13.81 16.73 -1.69
CA GLU A 67 -14.29 17.94 -2.36
C GLU A 67 -14.26 17.76 -3.88
N TYR A 68 -15.39 18.07 -4.54
CA TYR A 68 -15.49 18.05 -6.00
C TYR A 68 -15.79 19.45 -6.55
N GLY A 69 -15.08 19.81 -7.62
CA GLY A 69 -15.13 21.16 -8.19
C GLY A 69 -14.60 22.21 -7.20
N ASN A 70 -15.24 23.39 -7.16
CA ASN A 70 -14.85 24.50 -6.27
C ASN A 70 -15.42 24.36 -4.84
N GLY A 71 -15.54 23.12 -4.33
CA GLY A 71 -16.09 22.86 -2.99
C GLY A 71 -17.61 23.07 -2.86
N SER A 72 -18.33 23.18 -3.97
CA SER A 72 -19.80 23.28 -3.97
C SER A 72 -20.49 21.94 -3.69
N THR A 73 -19.78 20.84 -3.97
CA THR A 73 -20.27 19.47 -3.87
C THR A 73 -19.23 18.62 -3.17
N LEU A 74 -19.68 17.79 -2.24
CA LEU A 74 -18.84 16.84 -1.51
C LEU A 74 -19.31 15.41 -1.81
N PHE A 75 -18.37 14.50 -1.97
CA PHE A 75 -18.63 13.07 -1.82
C PHE A 75 -18.36 12.70 -0.37
N VAL A 76 -19.35 12.09 0.29
CA VAL A 76 -19.25 11.68 1.68
C VAL A 76 -19.36 10.16 1.77
N THR A 77 -18.39 9.53 2.40
CA THR A 77 -18.38 8.09 2.64
C THR A 77 -18.79 7.82 4.07
N PHE A 78 -19.76 6.92 4.27
CA PHE A 78 -20.18 6.50 5.60
C PHE A 78 -19.49 5.21 6.05
N GLU A 79 -19.35 5.06 7.36
CA GLU A 79 -19.07 3.75 7.93
C GLU A 79 -20.23 2.80 7.59
N SER A 80 -19.93 1.66 6.97
CA SER A 80 -20.88 0.71 6.37
C SER A 80 -21.98 0.19 7.32
N ARG A 81 -21.90 0.51 8.61
CA ARG A 81 -22.84 0.11 9.66
C ARG A 81 -23.85 1.19 10.05
N ILE A 82 -23.72 2.43 9.57
CA ILE A 82 -24.53 3.57 10.02
C ILE A 82 -25.30 4.15 8.85
N LEU A 83 -26.42 3.51 8.49
CA LEU A 83 -27.39 4.04 7.53
C LEU A 83 -28.64 4.63 8.20
N SER A 84 -28.60 4.77 9.53
CA SER A 84 -29.65 5.44 10.30
C SER A 84 -29.28 6.91 10.49
N LEU A 85 -29.38 7.69 9.41
CA LEU A 85 -29.22 9.15 9.50
C LEU A 85 -30.30 9.72 10.43
N PRO A 86 -29.96 10.68 11.32
CA PRO A 86 -30.88 11.19 12.34
C PRO A 86 -32.06 11.99 11.78
N ALA A 87 -32.05 12.35 10.48
CA ALA A 87 -33.09 13.13 9.82
C ALA A 87 -33.13 12.85 8.31
N ASN A 88 -34.24 13.21 7.66
CA ASN A 88 -34.32 13.28 6.20
C ASN A 88 -33.48 14.47 5.72
N ASN A 89 -32.33 14.18 5.07
CA ASN A 89 -31.34 15.13 4.56
C ASN A 89 -30.65 15.97 5.64
N PRO A 90 -29.81 15.35 6.51
CA PRO A 90 -29.13 16.08 7.57
C PRO A 90 -28.11 17.08 7.00
N VAL A 91 -28.03 18.22 7.68
CA VAL A 91 -27.06 19.27 7.38
C VAL A 91 -25.87 19.12 8.32
N PHE A 92 -24.66 19.14 7.78
CA PHE A 92 -23.44 19.14 8.56
C PHE A 92 -22.56 20.34 8.21
N LYS A 93 -21.72 20.72 9.17
CA LYS A 93 -20.71 21.75 8.95
C LYS A 93 -19.39 21.09 8.56
N TYR A 94 -18.78 21.58 7.48
CA TYR A 94 -17.44 21.17 7.06
C TYR A 94 -16.68 22.41 6.58
N LYS A 95 -15.51 22.65 7.18
CA LYS A 95 -14.78 23.92 7.07
C LYS A 95 -15.71 25.10 7.41
N ASP A 96 -15.77 26.09 6.51
CA ASP A 96 -16.53 27.34 6.70
C ASP A 96 -17.92 27.32 6.05
N ALA A 97 -18.42 26.14 5.63
CA ALA A 97 -19.70 26.02 4.96
C ALA A 97 -20.57 24.88 5.52
N PHE A 98 -21.87 24.99 5.27
CA PHE A 98 -22.85 23.96 5.58
C PHE A 98 -23.18 23.16 4.33
N TYR A 99 -23.33 21.85 4.51
CA TYR A 99 -23.61 20.89 3.45
C TYR A 99 -24.77 20.00 3.84
N GLN A 100 -25.66 19.73 2.90
CA GLN A 100 -26.81 18.87 3.08
C GLN A 100 -26.59 17.57 2.33
N ILE A 101 -26.74 16.44 3.03
CA ILE A 101 -26.65 15.11 2.43
C ILE A 101 -27.92 14.84 1.62
N ASN A 102 -27.76 14.55 0.35
CA ASN A 102 -28.84 14.11 -0.52
C ASN A 102 -28.91 12.58 -0.46
N ILE A 103 -29.77 12.05 0.42
CA ILE A 103 -29.96 10.60 0.61
C ILE A 103 -30.42 9.86 -0.66
N PRO A 104 -31.30 10.41 -1.54
CA PRO A 104 -31.74 9.66 -2.73
C PRO A 104 -30.66 9.48 -3.80
N SER A 105 -29.48 10.10 -3.63
CA SER A 105 -28.33 9.94 -4.52
C SER A 105 -27.18 9.15 -3.88
N ALA A 106 -27.50 8.22 -2.96
CA ALA A 106 -26.57 7.19 -2.51
C ALA A 106 -26.20 6.28 -3.69
N ILE A 107 -25.27 6.76 -4.52
CA ILE A 107 -24.67 5.97 -5.57
C ILE A 107 -23.62 5.14 -4.85
N PHE A 108 -23.80 3.82 -4.83
CA PHE A 108 -22.69 2.90 -4.55
C PHE A 108 -21.67 3.08 -5.68
N LEU A 109 -20.87 4.14 -5.60
CA LEU A 109 -19.73 4.33 -6.47
C LEU A 109 -18.78 3.18 -6.11
N PRO A 110 -18.52 2.23 -7.01
CA PRO A 110 -17.51 1.21 -6.76
C PRO A 110 -16.24 1.97 -6.41
N GLY A 111 -15.72 1.72 -5.20
CA GLY A 111 -14.82 2.61 -4.49
C GLY A 111 -13.85 3.30 -5.43
N ARG A 112 -13.91 4.64 -5.49
CA ARG A 112 -12.77 5.41 -5.97
C ARG A 112 -11.65 5.10 -5.00
N SER A 113 -10.89 4.07 -5.32
CA SER A 113 -9.59 3.84 -4.73
C SER A 113 -8.84 5.13 -4.96
N LYS A 114 -8.64 5.92 -3.89
CA LYS A 114 -7.66 7.00 -3.90
C LYS A 114 -6.45 6.47 -4.63
N PRO A 115 -5.97 7.14 -5.71
CA PRO A 115 -4.88 6.61 -6.51
C PRO A 115 -3.79 6.20 -5.53
N ILE A 116 -3.50 4.89 -5.51
CA ILE A 116 -2.45 4.36 -4.67
C ILE A 116 -1.23 5.21 -5.04
N PRO A 117 -0.50 5.82 -4.09
CA PRO A 117 0.72 6.51 -4.42
C PRO A 117 1.62 5.43 -5.05
N ILE A 118 1.66 5.41 -6.38
CA ILE A 118 2.35 4.36 -7.14
C ILE A 118 3.85 4.51 -6.91
N GLN A 119 4.30 5.73 -6.57
CA GLN A 119 5.68 6.09 -6.30
C GLN A 119 6.36 5.20 -5.24
N PRO A 120 5.88 5.08 -3.99
CA PRO A 120 6.51 4.20 -3.00
C PRO A 120 6.50 2.72 -3.38
N ILE A 121 5.47 2.24 -4.09
CA ILE A 121 5.42 0.85 -4.57
C ILE A 121 6.46 0.65 -5.68
N LEU A 122 6.54 1.56 -6.66
CA LEU A 122 7.53 1.48 -7.73
C LEU A 122 8.96 1.57 -7.22
N ILE A 123 9.24 2.48 -6.29
CA ILE A 123 10.58 2.66 -5.70
C ILE A 123 10.96 1.40 -4.90
N GLY A 124 10.05 0.87 -4.07
CA GLY A 124 10.29 -0.37 -3.33
C GLY A 124 10.52 -1.57 -4.25
N GLY A 125 9.69 -1.71 -5.30
CA GLY A 125 9.84 -2.78 -6.29
C GLY A 125 11.15 -2.71 -7.07
N LEU A 126 11.59 -1.50 -7.46
CA LEU A 126 12.87 -1.30 -8.15
C LEU A 126 14.05 -1.74 -7.27
N LEU A 127 14.04 -1.39 -5.99
CA LEU A 127 15.10 -1.77 -5.04
C LEU A 127 15.16 -3.28 -4.83
N VAL A 128 14.01 -3.95 -4.69
CA VAL A 128 13.94 -5.42 -4.60
C VAL A 128 14.48 -6.06 -5.88
N ALA A 129 14.11 -5.56 -7.06
CA ALA A 129 14.60 -6.07 -8.34
C ALA A 129 16.12 -5.91 -8.50
N MET A 130 16.67 -4.74 -8.14
CA MET A 130 18.12 -4.52 -8.12
C MET A 130 18.83 -5.46 -7.15
N GLY A 131 18.23 -5.73 -5.99
CA GLY A 131 18.75 -6.68 -5.01
C GLY A 131 18.88 -8.11 -5.54
N TRP A 132 17.86 -8.58 -6.27
CA TRP A 132 17.89 -9.89 -6.93
C TRP A 132 18.98 -9.97 -8.02
N LEU A 133 19.18 -8.91 -8.80
CA LEU A 133 20.25 -8.84 -9.80
C LEU A 133 21.64 -8.94 -9.16
N ILE A 134 21.87 -8.23 -8.06
CA ILE A 134 23.15 -8.29 -7.33
C ILE A 134 23.40 -9.70 -6.79
N THR A 135 22.38 -10.32 -6.19
CA THR A 135 22.47 -11.69 -5.67
C THR A 135 22.80 -12.69 -6.78
N LEU A 136 22.18 -12.55 -7.95
CA LEU A 136 22.46 -13.40 -9.12
C LEU A 136 23.92 -13.25 -9.58
N VAL A 137 24.44 -12.02 -9.66
CA VAL A 137 25.83 -11.77 -10.06
C VAL A 137 26.83 -12.39 -9.07
N VAL A 138 26.58 -12.27 -7.76
CA VAL A 138 27.43 -12.88 -6.72
C VAL A 138 27.40 -14.40 -6.82
N PHE A 139 26.22 -14.98 -7.03
CA PHE A 139 26.05 -16.43 -7.17
C PHE A 139 26.80 -16.98 -8.39
N LEU A 140 26.66 -16.33 -9.55
CA LEU A 140 27.35 -16.72 -10.78
C LEU A 140 28.88 -16.58 -10.68
N LYS A 141 29.37 -15.52 -10.01
CA LYS A 141 30.82 -15.34 -9.79
C LYS A 141 31.39 -16.43 -8.88
N LYS A 142 30.65 -16.84 -7.85
CA LYS A 142 31.10 -17.90 -6.93
C LYS A 142 31.25 -19.24 -7.66
N GLN A 143 30.25 -19.64 -8.45
CA GLN A 143 30.32 -20.89 -9.22
C GLN A 143 31.52 -20.94 -10.18
N LYS A 144 31.89 -19.80 -10.78
CA LYS A 144 33.03 -19.74 -11.70
C LYS A 144 34.38 -19.89 -10.98
N GLY A 145 34.48 -19.42 -9.74
CA GLY A 145 35.68 -19.58 -8.90
C GLY A 145 35.91 -21.05 -8.51
N GLU A 146 34.88 -21.70 -7.95
CA GLU A 146 34.96 -23.13 -7.55
C GLU A 146 35.29 -24.04 -8.75
N GLN A 147 34.73 -23.77 -9.94
CA GLN A 147 35.06 -24.56 -11.15
C GLN A 147 36.51 -24.42 -11.63
N THR A 148 37.17 -23.30 -11.32
CA THR A 148 38.55 -23.04 -11.78
C THR A 148 39.54 -23.70 -10.82
N ASP A 149 39.26 -23.67 -9.52
CA ASP A 149 40.08 -24.32 -8.49
C ASP A 149 40.03 -25.86 -8.62
N ASP A 150 38.86 -26.43 -8.94
CA ASP A 150 38.71 -27.88 -9.17
C ASP A 150 39.45 -28.37 -10.43
N ALA A 151 39.54 -27.51 -11.45
CA ALA A 151 40.24 -27.79 -12.69
C ALA A 151 41.77 -27.77 -12.53
N GLU A 152 42.31 -26.81 -11.77
CA GLU A 152 43.75 -26.75 -11.46
C GLU A 152 44.17 -27.90 -10.53
N HIS A 153 43.34 -28.26 -9.54
CA HIS A 153 43.67 -29.36 -8.65
C HIS A 153 43.72 -30.71 -9.37
N SER A 154 42.79 -30.94 -10.31
CA SER A 154 42.75 -32.15 -11.16
C SER A 154 43.97 -32.27 -12.10
N GLN A 155 44.50 -31.16 -12.61
CA GLN A 155 45.71 -31.19 -13.44
C GLN A 155 46.99 -31.48 -12.64
N SER A 156 47.08 -31.02 -11.39
CA SER A 156 48.24 -31.28 -10.53
C SER A 156 48.37 -32.76 -10.11
N ILE A 157 47.24 -33.48 -9.99
CA ILE A 157 47.22 -34.91 -9.64
C ILE A 157 47.65 -35.75 -10.85
N ALA A 158 47.34 -35.32 -12.07
CA ALA A 158 47.68 -36.06 -13.30
C ALA A 158 49.16 -35.95 -13.72
N GLN A 159 49.92 -34.95 -13.22
CA GLN A 159 51.35 -34.79 -13.53
C GLN A 159 52.31 -35.48 -12.56
N ASN A 160 51.81 -35.98 -11.42
CA ASN A 160 52.62 -36.61 -10.37
C ASN A 160 52.41 -38.13 -10.24
N GLY A 161 51.74 -38.78 -11.21
CA GLY A 161 51.58 -40.24 -11.30
C GLY A 161 52.26 -40.78 -12.54
#